data_AF-H0WW67-F1
#
_entry.id   AF-H0WW67-F1
#
_cell.length_a   1.000
_cell.length_b   1.000
_cell.length_c   1.000
_cell.angle_alpha   90.00
_cell.angle_beta   90.00
_cell.angle_gamma   90.00
#
_symmetry.space_group_name_H-M   'P 1'
#
loop_
_entity.id
_entity.type
_entity.pdbx_description
1 polymer ?
#
loop_
_entity_poly.entity_id
_entity_poly.type
_entity_poly.pdbx_seq_one_letter_code
_entity_poly.pdbx_strand_id
1 'polypeptide(L)'
;MSSWSRQRHQSPGFFDPHLSRMLFLLLLSVASGQGVTQNPKDCLVFQSERGSSISCHSPAELPSYLPADTVHLVVEFFNLTQLPANLLQGASKLQELHLSSNRLESLSAEFLLPVPLLRVLDLTRNALTRLPPGLFQASAALDTLVLKENQLEDIEASWLHGLKTLGHLDLSGNRLRKLPAGLLANFTLLHTLDLGDNQLEILQPDLLRGPLRLERLHLEGNRLKVLGKELLEPQPDLRYLFLNNNKLAKVEAGTFQGLRQLDMLDLSNNSLASVPKGLWAPLAQPGRDMQDGFDISNNPWICDQNLNDLYCWLKAKKDKMFSQNDTRCAGPKDMKGQTLLAVAESQ
;
A
#
# COMPACT_ATOMS: atom_id res chain seq x y z
N MET A 1 -27.69 14.49 -35.03
CA MET A 1 -26.55 13.75 -35.62
C MET A 1 -25.32 14.65 -35.58
N SER A 2 -24.43 14.42 -34.62
CA SER A 2 -23.00 14.78 -34.56
C SER A 2 -22.58 14.72 -33.06
N SER A 3 -22.02 13.61 -32.56
CA SER A 3 -20.61 13.20 -32.66
C SER A 3 -19.64 14.21 -32.04
N TRP A 4 -19.48 14.18 -30.71
CA TRP A 4 -18.30 14.72 -30.01
C TRP A 4 -17.78 13.68 -29.02
N SER A 5 -16.72 13.00 -29.44
CA SER A 5 -15.91 12.04 -28.70
C SER A 5 -15.13 12.75 -27.60
N ARG A 6 -15.36 12.38 -26.33
CA ARG A 6 -14.49 12.76 -25.22
C ARG A 6 -13.20 11.96 -25.30
N GLN A 7 -12.09 12.65 -25.59
CA GLN A 7 -10.74 12.16 -25.31
C GLN A 7 -10.63 11.92 -23.79
N ARG A 8 -10.45 10.66 -23.40
CA ARG A 8 -9.97 10.30 -22.06
C ARG A 8 -8.49 10.65 -22.02
N HIS A 9 -8.12 11.62 -21.21
CA HIS A 9 -6.73 11.81 -20.83
C HIS A 9 -6.32 10.66 -19.91
N GLN A 10 -5.43 9.80 -20.42
CA GLN A 10 -4.73 8.79 -19.64
C GLN A 10 -3.75 9.49 -18.70
N SER A 11 -3.96 9.31 -17.40
CA SER A 11 -2.95 9.57 -16.37
C SER A 11 -1.74 8.63 -16.59
N PRO A 12 -0.50 9.05 -16.26
CA PRO A 12 0.66 8.19 -16.41
C PRO A 12 0.53 6.98 -15.48
N GLY A 13 0.47 5.78 -16.09
CA GLY A 13 0.28 4.52 -15.39
C GLY A 13 1.48 4.19 -14.50
N PHE A 14 1.25 4.22 -13.20
CA PHE A 14 2.04 3.46 -12.25
C PHE A 14 1.53 2.02 -12.27
N PHE A 15 2.45 1.07 -12.42
CA PHE A 15 2.16 -0.35 -12.51
C PHE A 15 1.48 -0.84 -11.22
N ASP A 16 0.27 -1.35 -11.34
CA ASP A 16 -0.37 -2.17 -10.32
C ASP A 16 0.34 -3.55 -10.32
N PRO A 17 0.92 -4.00 -9.20
CA PRO A 17 1.58 -5.31 -9.12
C PRO A 17 0.62 -6.47 -9.43
N HIS A 18 -0.70 -6.29 -9.24
CA HIS A 18 -1.71 -7.25 -9.70
C HIS A 18 -1.87 -7.27 -11.22
N LEU A 19 -1.74 -6.13 -11.90
CA LEU A 19 -1.72 -6.08 -13.37
C LEU A 19 -0.44 -6.71 -13.95
N SER A 20 0.72 -6.51 -13.30
CA SER A 20 1.98 -7.15 -13.73
C SER A 20 1.90 -8.68 -13.64
N ARG A 21 1.34 -9.21 -12.53
CA ARG A 21 1.04 -10.65 -12.38
C ARG A 21 0.04 -11.15 -13.41
N MET A 22 -1.05 -10.43 -13.66
CA MET A 22 -2.04 -10.79 -14.68
C MET A 22 -1.42 -10.78 -16.09
N LEU A 23 -0.57 -9.80 -16.42
CA LEU A 23 0.09 -9.72 -17.73
C LEU A 23 1.13 -10.83 -17.91
N PHE A 24 1.90 -11.17 -16.88
CA PHE A 24 2.86 -12.28 -16.89
C PHE A 24 2.16 -13.64 -16.98
N LEU A 25 1.06 -13.83 -16.26
CA LEU A 25 0.20 -15.02 -16.35
C LEU A 25 -0.55 -15.11 -17.70
N LEU A 26 -0.98 -13.99 -18.27
CA LEU A 26 -1.60 -13.93 -19.60
C LEU A 26 -0.58 -14.28 -20.70
N LEU A 27 0.68 -13.83 -20.57
CA LEU A 27 1.77 -14.23 -21.47
C LEU A 27 2.04 -15.75 -21.45
N LEU A 28 1.82 -16.42 -20.31
CA LEU A 28 1.91 -17.89 -20.20
C LEU A 28 0.80 -18.62 -20.99
N SER A 29 -0.35 -17.99 -21.23
CA SER A 29 -1.44 -18.59 -22.03
C SER A 29 -1.26 -18.44 -23.55
N VAL A 30 -0.37 -17.55 -24.01
CA VAL A 30 -0.10 -17.34 -25.43
C VAL A 30 1.09 -18.18 -25.92
N ALA A 31 2.02 -18.55 -25.03
CA ALA A 31 3.17 -19.39 -25.35
C ALA A 31 2.86 -20.88 -25.52
N SER A 32 1.63 -21.33 -25.23
CA SER A 32 1.15 -22.69 -25.55
C SER A 32 0.95 -22.96 -27.06
N GLY A 33 1.31 -22.00 -27.93
CA GLY A 33 1.26 -22.13 -29.39
C GLY A 33 2.47 -22.82 -30.04
N GLN A 34 3.53 -23.17 -29.30
CA GLN A 34 4.64 -23.97 -29.82
C GLN A 34 4.90 -25.15 -28.90
N GLY A 35 4.63 -26.36 -29.42
CA GLY A 35 4.69 -27.62 -28.68
C GLY A 35 6.07 -27.94 -28.12
N VAL A 36 6.33 -27.48 -26.90
CA VAL A 36 7.34 -28.03 -26.00
C VAL A 36 6.56 -28.57 -24.81
N THR A 37 6.43 -29.89 -24.71
CA THR A 37 5.95 -30.53 -23.49
C THR A 37 6.98 -30.29 -22.39
N GLN A 38 6.84 -29.19 -21.65
CA GLN A 38 7.71 -28.90 -20.52
C GLN A 38 7.49 -29.96 -19.44
N ASN A 39 8.59 -30.53 -18.97
CA ASN A 39 8.58 -31.48 -17.87
C ASN A 39 8.04 -30.75 -16.62
N PRO A 40 6.98 -31.24 -15.96
CA PRO A 40 6.37 -30.58 -14.81
C PRO A 40 7.30 -30.48 -13.59
N LYS A 41 8.47 -31.14 -13.64
CA LYS A 41 9.52 -31.03 -12.61
C LYS A 41 10.52 -29.91 -12.85
N ASP A 42 10.49 -29.26 -14.01
CA ASP A 42 11.45 -28.22 -14.35
C ASP A 42 10.82 -26.83 -14.17
N CYS A 43 11.63 -25.87 -13.72
CA CYS A 43 11.21 -24.47 -13.72
C CYS A 43 11.07 -23.94 -15.15
N LEU A 44 10.12 -23.02 -15.34
CA LEU A 44 9.92 -22.33 -16.60
C LEU A 44 11.03 -21.30 -16.80
N VAL A 45 11.69 -21.31 -17.95
CA VAL A 45 12.72 -20.33 -18.31
C VAL A 45 12.29 -19.62 -19.59
N PHE A 46 12.17 -18.30 -19.51
CA PHE A 46 11.92 -17.41 -20.64
C PHE A 46 13.16 -16.56 -20.90
N GLN A 47 13.70 -16.62 -22.12
CA GLN A 47 14.87 -15.85 -22.52
C GLN A 47 14.48 -14.66 -23.39
N SER A 48 15.13 -13.52 -23.16
CA SER A 48 14.96 -12.30 -23.95
C SER A 48 16.29 -11.56 -24.10
N GLU A 49 16.34 -10.55 -24.97
CA GLU A 49 17.50 -9.65 -25.07
C GLU A 49 17.83 -8.92 -23.76
N ARG A 50 16.85 -8.80 -22.86
CA ARG A 50 17.01 -8.17 -21.55
C ARG A 50 17.54 -9.12 -20.48
N GLY A 51 17.63 -10.43 -20.78
CA GLY A 51 18.02 -11.49 -19.87
C GLY A 51 16.92 -12.54 -19.64
N SER A 52 17.23 -13.49 -18.77
CA SER A 52 16.37 -14.64 -18.46
C SER A 52 15.39 -14.36 -17.33
N SER A 53 14.14 -14.80 -17.50
CA SER A 53 13.10 -14.82 -16.47
C SER A 53 12.80 -16.28 -16.08
N ILE A 54 12.90 -16.60 -14.80
CA ILE A 54 12.76 -17.95 -14.29
C ILE A 54 11.57 -18.00 -13.34
N SER A 55 10.68 -18.96 -13.58
CA SER A 55 9.48 -19.15 -12.78
C SER A 55 9.38 -20.60 -12.33
N CYS A 56 9.49 -20.78 -11.02
CA CYS A 56 9.46 -22.05 -10.33
C CYS A 56 8.20 -22.11 -9.47
N HIS A 57 7.44 -23.20 -9.60
CA HIS A 57 6.30 -23.50 -8.75
C HIS A 57 6.27 -25.01 -8.45
N SER A 58 5.75 -25.41 -7.30
CA SER A 58 5.52 -26.83 -7.01
C SER A 58 4.65 -27.47 -8.12
N PRO A 59 5.02 -28.67 -8.65
CA PRO A 59 5.98 -29.63 -8.11
C PRO A 59 7.39 -29.57 -8.74
N ALA A 60 7.79 -28.44 -9.35
CA ALA A 60 9.14 -28.29 -9.90
C ALA A 60 10.21 -28.48 -8.82
N GLU A 61 11.44 -28.82 -9.20
CA GLU A 61 12.59 -28.80 -8.30
C GLU A 61 13.33 -27.46 -8.42
N LEU A 62 13.77 -26.91 -7.30
CA LEU A 62 14.49 -25.64 -7.30
C LEU A 62 15.88 -25.84 -7.93
N PRO A 63 16.28 -25.03 -8.94
CA PRO A 63 17.56 -25.21 -9.59
C PRO A 63 18.71 -24.94 -8.61
N SER A 64 19.77 -25.74 -8.71
CA SER A 64 20.97 -25.57 -7.88
C SER A 64 21.81 -24.34 -8.27
N TYR A 65 21.60 -23.81 -9.48
CA TYR A 65 22.26 -22.63 -10.01
C TYR A 65 21.33 -21.91 -11.00
N LEU A 66 21.42 -20.59 -11.01
CA LEU A 66 20.70 -19.74 -11.95
C LEU A 66 21.63 -19.32 -13.10
N PRO A 67 21.12 -19.19 -14.34
CA PRO A 67 21.81 -18.49 -15.41
C PRO A 67 22.31 -17.11 -14.98
N ALA A 68 23.54 -16.75 -15.35
CA ALA A 68 24.15 -15.48 -14.93
C ALA A 68 23.43 -14.24 -15.49
N ASP A 69 22.63 -14.40 -16.55
CA ASP A 69 21.79 -13.38 -17.15
C ASP A 69 20.37 -13.33 -16.57
N THR A 70 20.08 -14.04 -15.47
CA THR A 70 18.77 -14.00 -14.81
C THR A 70 18.48 -12.60 -14.29
N VAL A 71 17.33 -12.05 -14.70
CA VAL A 71 16.83 -10.72 -14.29
C VAL A 71 15.59 -10.84 -13.43
N HIS A 72 14.76 -11.86 -13.63
CA HIS A 72 13.59 -12.13 -12.81
C HIS A 72 13.60 -13.57 -12.30
N LEU A 73 13.34 -13.74 -11.01
CA LEU A 73 13.20 -15.05 -10.38
C LEU A 73 11.90 -15.08 -9.56
N VAL A 74 11.05 -16.05 -9.86
CA VAL A 74 9.82 -16.36 -9.13
C VAL A 74 9.95 -17.76 -8.54
N VAL A 75 9.82 -17.88 -7.21
CA VAL A 75 9.84 -19.15 -6.48
C VAL A 75 8.67 -19.12 -5.49
N GLU A 76 7.53 -19.67 -5.89
CA GLU A 76 6.28 -19.57 -5.12
C GLU A 76 5.63 -20.95 -4.91
N PHE A 77 4.82 -21.08 -3.86
CA PHE A 77 4.01 -22.28 -3.59
C PHE A 77 4.80 -23.57 -3.32
N PHE A 78 6.02 -23.47 -2.80
CA PHE A 78 6.84 -24.63 -2.44
C PHE A 78 6.72 -25.07 -0.97
N ASN A 79 6.01 -24.30 -0.14
CA ASN A 79 6.01 -24.47 1.32
C ASN A 79 7.42 -24.41 1.94
N LEU A 80 8.36 -23.69 1.32
CA LEU A 80 9.73 -23.58 1.82
C LEU A 80 9.75 -22.87 3.18
N THR A 81 10.38 -23.48 4.18
CA THR A 81 10.64 -22.85 5.47
C THR A 81 11.96 -22.08 5.47
N GLN A 82 12.88 -22.46 4.60
CA GLN A 82 14.18 -21.84 4.37
C GLN A 82 14.54 -21.89 2.89
N LEU A 83 15.38 -20.97 2.43
CA LEU A 83 15.95 -20.98 1.07
C LEU A 83 17.36 -21.57 1.08
N PRO A 84 17.79 -22.24 -0.01
CA PRO A 84 19.20 -22.60 -0.16
C PRO A 84 20.09 -21.36 -0.13
N ALA A 85 21.14 -21.37 0.69
CA ALA A 85 22.01 -20.21 0.90
C ALA A 85 22.69 -19.70 -0.39
N ASN A 86 22.91 -20.60 -1.35
CA ASN A 86 23.57 -20.31 -2.62
C ASN A 86 22.58 -20.10 -3.79
N LEU A 87 21.27 -20.00 -3.54
CA LEU A 87 20.26 -19.87 -4.59
C LEU A 87 20.53 -18.70 -5.54
N LEU A 88 20.97 -17.56 -4.99
CA LEU A 88 21.21 -16.33 -5.76
C LEU A 88 22.67 -16.20 -6.25
N GLN A 89 23.51 -17.20 -6.00
CA GLN A 89 24.93 -17.14 -6.35
C GLN A 89 25.10 -17.01 -7.87
N GLY A 90 25.81 -15.98 -8.32
CA GLY A 90 26.10 -15.73 -9.73
C GLY A 90 25.00 -14.99 -10.51
N ALA A 91 23.82 -14.76 -9.92
CA ALA A 91 22.70 -14.03 -10.52
C ALA A 91 22.85 -12.50 -10.39
N SER A 92 24.02 -11.94 -10.69
CA SER A 92 24.35 -10.52 -10.41
C SER A 92 23.51 -9.50 -11.17
N LYS A 93 22.77 -9.93 -12.20
CA LYS A 93 21.83 -9.11 -12.99
C LYS A 93 20.39 -9.16 -12.47
N LEU A 94 20.11 -9.90 -11.40
CA LEU A 94 18.76 -10.06 -10.86
C LEU A 94 18.21 -8.70 -10.41
N GLN A 95 17.01 -8.37 -10.90
CA GLN A 95 16.29 -7.14 -10.60
C GLN A 95 14.98 -7.40 -9.85
N GLU A 96 14.34 -8.55 -10.06
CA GLU A 96 13.12 -8.91 -9.33
C GLU A 96 13.22 -10.31 -8.74
N LEU A 97 12.91 -10.41 -7.45
CA LEU A 97 12.89 -11.65 -6.70
C LEU A 97 11.54 -11.79 -5.99
N HIS A 98 10.75 -12.75 -6.44
CA HIS A 98 9.43 -13.06 -5.91
C HIS A 98 9.49 -14.40 -5.18
N LEU A 99 9.30 -14.38 -3.87
CA LEU A 99 9.37 -15.52 -2.96
C LEU A 99 8.03 -15.74 -2.24
N SER A 100 6.95 -15.24 -2.83
CA SER A 100 5.65 -15.18 -2.16
C SER A 100 5.02 -16.57 -1.97
N SER A 101 4.08 -16.66 -1.03
CA SER A 101 3.29 -17.88 -0.78
C SER A 101 4.15 -19.11 -0.48
N ASN A 102 5.17 -18.92 0.37
CA ASN A 102 5.97 -19.99 0.97
C ASN A 102 5.70 -20.03 2.48
N ARG A 103 6.63 -20.58 3.28
CA ARG A 103 6.55 -20.63 4.74
C ARG A 103 7.84 -20.12 5.37
N LEU A 104 8.53 -19.20 4.71
CA LEU A 104 9.85 -18.74 5.14
C LEU A 104 9.73 -18.12 6.54
N GLU A 105 10.48 -18.67 7.49
CA GLU A 105 10.47 -18.19 8.88
C GLU A 105 11.59 -17.16 9.11
N SER A 106 12.67 -17.24 8.32
CA SER A 106 13.81 -16.34 8.38
C SER A 106 14.53 -16.26 7.03
N LEU A 107 15.38 -15.25 6.89
CA LEU A 107 16.38 -15.12 5.83
C LEU A 107 17.77 -14.99 6.48
N SER A 108 18.83 -15.33 5.74
CA SER A 108 20.22 -15.02 6.15
C SER A 108 20.53 -13.56 5.86
N ALA A 109 21.38 -12.92 6.68
CA ALA A 109 21.80 -11.53 6.44
C ALA A 109 22.55 -11.36 5.10
N GLU A 110 23.21 -12.43 4.65
CA GLU A 110 24.04 -12.47 3.44
C GLU A 110 23.24 -12.81 2.18
N PHE A 111 21.96 -13.17 2.32
CA PHE A 111 21.16 -13.75 1.24
C PHE A 111 21.11 -12.85 -0.01
N LEU A 112 21.02 -11.53 0.17
CA LEU A 112 20.92 -10.56 -0.93
C LEU A 112 22.26 -9.99 -1.40
N LEU A 113 23.39 -10.35 -0.77
CA LEU A 113 24.72 -9.84 -1.18
C LEU A 113 25.06 -10.14 -2.65
N PRO A 114 24.73 -11.30 -3.23
CA PRO A 114 25.04 -11.59 -4.63
C PRO A 114 24.25 -10.78 -5.67
N VAL A 115 23.18 -10.08 -5.27
CA VAL A 115 22.19 -9.44 -6.16
C VAL A 115 22.07 -7.92 -5.92
N PRO A 116 23.14 -7.14 -6.12
CA PRO A 116 23.16 -5.71 -5.76
C PRO A 116 22.25 -4.83 -6.64
N LEU A 117 21.77 -5.35 -7.77
CA LEU A 117 20.86 -4.64 -8.70
C LEU A 117 19.37 -4.91 -8.42
N LEU A 118 19.06 -5.63 -7.33
CA LEU A 118 17.69 -5.96 -6.98
C LEU A 118 16.85 -4.69 -6.78
N ARG A 119 15.73 -4.61 -7.48
CA ARG A 119 14.75 -3.51 -7.45
C ARG A 119 13.47 -3.91 -6.74
N VAL A 120 13.04 -5.15 -6.90
CA VAL A 120 11.80 -5.67 -6.30
C VAL A 120 12.12 -6.92 -5.48
N LEU A 121 11.68 -6.92 -4.21
CA LEU A 121 11.67 -8.08 -3.35
C LEU A 121 10.25 -8.31 -2.81
N ASP A 122 9.62 -9.40 -3.24
CA ASP A 122 8.31 -9.83 -2.74
C ASP A 122 8.45 -11.06 -1.82
N LEU A 123 8.11 -10.86 -0.54
CA LEU A 123 8.08 -11.88 0.51
C LEU A 123 6.65 -12.10 1.04
N THR A 124 5.63 -11.72 0.27
CA THR A 124 4.22 -11.83 0.64
C THR A 124 3.84 -13.23 1.08
N ARG A 125 2.99 -13.37 2.11
CA ARG A 125 2.46 -14.67 2.57
C ARG A 125 3.56 -15.66 2.90
N ASN A 126 4.42 -15.27 3.84
CA ASN A 126 5.42 -16.13 4.46
C ASN A 126 5.16 -16.20 5.99
N ALA A 127 6.09 -16.79 6.74
CA ALA A 127 6.00 -16.93 8.20
C ALA A 127 7.04 -16.05 8.92
N LEU A 128 7.47 -14.94 8.29
CA LEU A 128 8.52 -14.10 8.84
C LEU A 128 8.04 -13.39 10.11
N THR A 129 8.81 -13.53 11.19
CA THR A 129 8.58 -12.80 12.46
C THR A 129 9.57 -11.65 12.65
N ARG A 130 10.68 -11.67 11.90
CA ARG A 130 11.74 -10.66 11.90
C ARG A 130 12.54 -10.70 10.61
N LEU A 131 13.29 -9.63 10.33
CA LEU A 131 14.37 -9.64 9.35
C LEU A 131 15.74 -9.61 10.05
N PRO A 132 16.78 -10.25 9.49
CA PRO A 132 18.12 -10.13 10.05
C PRO A 132 18.69 -8.73 9.79
N PRO A 133 19.39 -8.11 10.76
CA PRO A 133 20.12 -6.87 10.53
C PRO A 133 21.13 -7.02 9.39
N GLY A 134 21.23 -6.02 8.52
CA GLY A 134 22.17 -6.04 7.40
C GLY A 134 21.69 -6.77 6.14
N LEU A 135 20.47 -7.36 6.14
CA LEU A 135 19.89 -8.02 4.96
C LEU A 135 20.00 -7.16 3.69
N PHE A 136 19.77 -5.86 3.81
CA PHE A 136 19.75 -4.91 2.70
C PHE A 136 21.04 -4.11 2.53
N GLN A 137 22.16 -4.53 3.12
CA GLN A 137 23.43 -3.80 3.07
C GLN A 137 23.92 -3.56 1.62
N ALA A 138 23.64 -4.50 0.71
CA ALA A 138 23.98 -4.39 -0.71
C ALA A 138 22.79 -3.95 -1.60
N SER A 139 21.61 -3.71 -1.03
CA SER A 139 20.36 -3.50 -1.77
C SER A 139 20.03 -2.01 -1.98
N ALA A 140 21.04 -1.20 -2.29
CA ALA A 140 20.89 0.24 -2.45
C ALA A 140 19.98 0.66 -3.62
N ALA A 141 19.75 -0.24 -4.58
CA ALA A 141 18.88 -0.06 -5.74
C ALA A 141 17.44 -0.58 -5.51
N LEU A 142 17.14 -1.14 -4.34
CA LEU A 142 15.81 -1.68 -4.04
C LEU A 142 14.80 -0.52 -3.99
N ASP A 143 13.76 -0.67 -4.78
CA ASP A 143 12.69 0.31 -4.96
C ASP A 143 11.39 -0.18 -4.29
N THR A 144 11.11 -1.48 -4.40
CA THR A 144 9.88 -2.10 -3.91
C THR A 144 10.22 -3.23 -2.94
N LEU A 145 9.74 -3.12 -1.70
CA LEU A 145 9.83 -4.16 -0.68
C LEU A 145 8.42 -4.52 -0.19
N VAL A 146 8.04 -5.78 -0.40
CA VAL A 146 6.73 -6.30 0.00
C VAL A 146 6.92 -7.38 1.06
N LEU A 147 6.43 -7.11 2.28
CA LEU A 147 6.44 -7.99 3.45
C LEU A 147 5.00 -8.32 3.90
N LYS A 148 4.04 -8.14 2.99
CA LYS A 148 2.62 -8.33 3.20
C LYS A 148 2.27 -9.72 3.75
N GLU A 149 1.27 -9.79 4.63
CA GLU A 149 0.72 -11.05 5.15
C GLU A 149 1.81 -11.98 5.75
N ASN A 150 2.67 -11.42 6.60
CA ASN A 150 3.64 -12.16 7.41
C ASN A 150 3.22 -12.15 8.90
N GLN A 151 4.15 -12.41 9.82
CA GLN A 151 3.89 -12.48 11.27
C GLN A 151 4.73 -11.44 12.04
N LEU A 152 5.05 -10.31 11.43
CA LEU A 152 5.85 -9.25 12.06
C LEU A 152 5.05 -8.59 13.19
N GLU A 153 5.58 -8.60 14.41
CA GLU A 153 4.96 -7.98 15.59
C GLU A 153 5.57 -6.61 15.93
N ASP A 154 6.85 -6.44 15.62
CA ASP A 154 7.62 -5.22 15.76
C ASP A 154 8.49 -5.00 14.52
N ILE A 155 9.04 -3.80 14.36
CA ILE A 155 10.03 -3.47 13.34
C ILE A 155 11.18 -2.68 13.97
N GLU A 156 12.41 -2.96 13.53
CA GLU A 156 13.59 -2.19 13.92
C GLU A 156 14.08 -1.37 12.73
N ALA A 157 14.49 -0.12 12.97
CA ALA A 157 15.08 0.73 11.93
C ALA A 157 16.36 0.12 11.32
N SER A 158 17.06 -0.75 12.07
CA SER A 158 18.23 -1.50 11.62
C SER A 158 17.92 -2.45 10.46
N TRP A 159 16.69 -2.98 10.38
CA TRP A 159 16.30 -3.93 9.35
C TRP A 159 16.30 -3.32 7.97
N LEU A 160 15.94 -2.04 7.87
CA LEU A 160 15.81 -1.31 6.61
C LEU A 160 17.07 -0.49 6.25
N HIS A 161 18.16 -0.67 7.00
CA HIS A 161 19.42 0.02 6.74
C HIS A 161 20.00 -0.44 5.39
N GLY A 162 20.46 0.52 4.58
CA GLY A 162 21.02 0.27 3.24
C GLY A 162 20.05 0.57 2.09
N LEU A 163 18.74 0.62 2.37
CA LEU A 163 17.70 1.01 1.40
C LEU A 163 17.77 2.52 1.14
N LYS A 164 18.22 2.91 -0.06
CA LYS A 164 18.42 4.33 -0.44
C LYS A 164 17.39 4.84 -1.44
N THR A 165 16.80 3.94 -2.23
CA THR A 165 15.90 4.28 -3.33
C THR A 165 14.48 3.78 -3.14
N LEU A 166 14.13 3.32 -1.94
CA LEU A 166 12.83 2.69 -1.67
C LEU A 166 11.68 3.66 -1.98
N GLY A 167 10.87 3.31 -2.98
CA GLY A 167 9.67 4.02 -3.42
C GLY A 167 8.38 3.40 -2.87
N HIS A 168 8.37 2.08 -2.67
CA HIS A 168 7.22 1.32 -2.19
C HIS A 168 7.59 0.38 -1.04
N LEU A 169 6.90 0.54 0.09
CA LEU A 169 7.02 -0.33 1.26
C LEU A 169 5.64 -0.85 1.67
N ASP A 170 5.44 -2.15 1.59
CA ASP A 170 4.22 -2.82 2.02
C ASP A 170 4.50 -3.75 3.21
N LEU A 171 3.91 -3.40 4.35
CA LEU A 171 3.93 -4.12 5.62
C LEU A 171 2.52 -4.58 6.03
N SER A 172 1.56 -4.55 5.10
CA SER A 172 0.15 -4.84 5.37
C SER A 172 -0.08 -6.27 5.85
N GLY A 173 -1.18 -6.51 6.57
CA GLY A 173 -1.58 -7.85 7.00
C GLY A 173 -0.59 -8.51 7.98
N ASN A 174 0.14 -7.71 8.75
CA ASN A 174 1.05 -8.19 9.80
C ASN A 174 0.40 -8.02 11.20
N ARG A 175 1.20 -8.07 12.27
CA ARG A 175 0.74 -7.95 13.66
C ARG A 175 1.36 -6.73 14.36
N LEU A 176 1.79 -5.73 13.59
CA LEU A 176 2.51 -4.56 14.10
C LEU A 176 1.62 -3.77 15.06
N ARG A 177 2.12 -3.53 16.28
CA ARG A 177 1.41 -2.72 17.30
C ARG A 177 1.88 -1.28 17.40
N LYS A 178 3.14 -1.05 17.02
CA LYS A 178 3.82 0.25 17.06
C LYS A 178 4.89 0.30 15.97
N LEU A 179 5.28 1.52 15.60
CA LEU A 179 6.43 1.78 14.75
C LEU A 179 7.46 2.57 15.56
N PRO A 180 8.77 2.24 15.45
CA PRO A 180 9.80 3.02 16.12
C PRO A 180 9.91 4.42 15.53
N ALA A 181 10.25 5.39 16.38
CA ALA A 181 10.51 6.75 15.94
C ALA A 181 11.64 6.78 14.90
N GLY A 182 11.48 7.62 13.87
CA GLY A 182 12.47 7.75 12.81
C GLY A 182 12.61 6.55 11.85
N LEU A 183 11.70 5.55 11.91
CA LEU A 183 11.71 4.38 11.01
C LEU A 183 11.86 4.78 9.54
N LEU A 184 11.16 5.84 9.13
CA LEU A 184 11.09 6.30 7.75
C LEU A 184 11.95 7.54 7.47
N ALA A 185 12.78 7.99 8.43
CA ALA A 185 13.47 9.27 8.36
C ALA A 185 14.35 9.45 7.10
N ASN A 186 14.86 8.34 6.54
CA ASN A 186 15.76 8.34 5.40
C ASN A 186 15.10 7.99 4.06
N PHE A 187 13.80 7.65 4.03
CA PHE A 187 13.12 7.22 2.79
C PHE A 187 12.50 8.39 2.05
N THR A 188 13.34 9.31 1.57
CA THR A 188 12.91 10.55 0.91
C THR A 188 12.21 10.34 -0.44
N LEU A 189 12.42 9.18 -1.06
CA LEU A 189 11.82 8.78 -2.33
C LEU A 189 10.53 7.94 -2.18
N LEU A 190 10.15 7.60 -0.94
CA LEU A 190 8.98 6.76 -0.68
C LEU A 190 7.70 7.49 -1.14
N HIS A 191 7.00 6.88 -2.08
CA HIS A 191 5.72 7.38 -2.62
C HIS A 191 4.53 6.50 -2.23
N THR A 192 4.76 5.28 -1.74
CA THR A 192 3.70 4.40 -1.25
C THR A 192 4.14 3.70 0.03
N LEU A 193 3.33 3.88 1.07
CA LEU A 193 3.48 3.20 2.35
C LEU A 193 2.19 2.46 2.67
N ASP A 194 2.29 1.15 2.78
CA ASP A 194 1.18 0.31 3.20
C ASP A 194 1.42 -0.31 4.58
N LEU A 195 0.56 0.08 5.52
CA LEU A 195 0.52 -0.38 6.90
C LEU A 195 -0.88 -0.94 7.25
N GLY A 196 -1.71 -1.20 6.24
CA GLY A 196 -3.07 -1.70 6.39
C GLY A 196 -3.13 -3.03 7.14
N ASP A 197 -4.28 -3.35 7.74
CA ASP A 197 -4.56 -4.62 8.40
C ASP A 197 -3.48 -5.05 9.42
N ASN A 198 -3.05 -4.11 10.25
CA ASN A 198 -2.14 -4.31 11.37
C ASN A 198 -2.87 -4.07 12.71
N GLN A 199 -2.13 -3.87 13.80
CA GLN A 199 -2.66 -3.65 15.15
C GLN A 199 -2.23 -2.29 15.71
N LEU A 200 -1.94 -1.31 14.84
CA LEU A 200 -1.40 -0.02 15.23
C LEU A 200 -2.46 0.78 16.01
N GLU A 201 -2.10 1.22 17.22
CA GLU A 201 -2.97 2.06 18.05
C GLU A 201 -2.62 3.55 17.97
N ILE A 202 -1.33 3.85 17.76
CA ILE A 202 -0.77 5.20 17.73
C ILE A 202 0.28 5.26 16.61
N LEU A 203 0.25 6.35 15.84
CA LEU A 203 1.32 6.74 14.93
C LEU A 203 2.08 7.91 15.54
N GLN A 204 3.41 7.88 15.45
CA GLN A 204 4.22 8.99 15.93
C GLN A 204 3.98 10.23 15.04
N PRO A 205 3.85 11.44 15.61
CA PRO A 205 3.63 12.67 14.84
C PRO A 205 4.68 12.94 13.76
N ASP A 206 5.92 12.49 13.97
CA ASP A 206 7.04 12.70 13.07
C ASP A 206 7.29 11.55 12.07
N LEU A 207 6.46 10.49 12.10
CA LEU A 207 6.64 9.28 11.30
C LEU A 207 6.81 9.60 9.80
N LEU A 208 6.04 10.56 9.30
CA LEU A 208 6.03 10.94 7.89
C LEU A 208 6.89 12.17 7.59
N ARG A 209 7.88 12.53 8.41
CA ARG A 209 8.80 13.64 8.07
C ARG A 209 9.87 13.27 7.05
N GLY A 210 10.23 11.97 6.98
CA GLY A 210 11.24 11.47 6.05
C GLY A 210 10.75 11.34 4.60
N PRO A 211 9.60 10.68 4.35
CA PRO A 211 8.99 10.62 3.02
C PRO A 211 8.60 12.02 2.54
N LEU A 212 9.25 12.51 1.47
CA LEU A 212 9.01 13.86 0.94
C LEU A 212 8.06 13.88 -0.26
N ARG A 213 7.67 12.70 -0.76
CA ARG A 213 6.88 12.50 -1.98
C ARG A 213 5.80 11.44 -1.80
N LEU A 214 5.27 11.28 -0.58
CA LEU A 214 4.27 10.25 -0.31
C LEU A 214 2.99 10.57 -1.07
N GLU A 215 2.56 9.65 -1.94
CA GLU A 215 1.34 9.78 -2.73
C GLU A 215 0.22 8.89 -2.18
N ARG A 216 0.57 7.73 -1.60
CA ARG A 216 -0.37 6.74 -1.07
C ARG A 216 -0.01 6.33 0.35
N LEU A 217 -0.99 6.45 1.24
CA LEU A 217 -0.89 6.02 2.63
C LEU A 217 -2.08 5.13 2.98
N HIS A 218 -1.77 3.87 3.24
CA HIS A 218 -2.73 2.85 3.67
C HIS A 218 -2.56 2.61 5.18
N LEU A 219 -3.63 2.85 5.93
CA LEU A 219 -3.71 2.70 7.38
C LEU A 219 -5.00 1.99 7.81
N GLU A 220 -5.78 1.50 6.85
CA GLU A 220 -7.02 0.77 7.06
C GLU A 220 -6.83 -0.46 7.96
N GLY A 221 -7.90 -0.92 8.60
CA GLY A 221 -7.87 -2.17 9.37
C GLY A 221 -6.97 -2.15 10.61
N ASN A 222 -6.62 -0.97 11.12
CA ASN A 222 -5.81 -0.79 12.33
C ASN A 222 -6.70 -0.47 13.56
N ARG A 223 -6.09 0.01 14.64
CA ARG A 223 -6.76 0.35 15.91
C ARG A 223 -6.58 1.82 16.29
N LEU A 224 -6.33 2.68 15.31
CA LEU A 224 -6.05 4.10 15.51
C LEU A 224 -7.27 4.79 16.12
N LYS A 225 -7.07 5.59 17.17
CA LYS A 225 -8.14 6.32 17.87
C LYS A 225 -8.18 7.81 17.55
N VAL A 226 -7.04 8.38 17.19
CA VAL A 226 -6.88 9.80 16.90
C VAL A 226 -6.04 9.96 15.65
N LEU A 227 -6.48 10.82 14.73
CA LEU A 227 -5.67 11.30 13.63
C LEU A 227 -5.17 12.71 13.94
N GLY A 228 -3.88 12.82 14.24
CA GLY A 228 -3.23 14.07 14.63
C GLY A 228 -2.79 14.91 13.44
N LYS A 229 -2.80 16.24 13.61
CA LYS A 229 -2.45 17.17 12.52
C LYS A 229 -1.01 16.98 12.05
N GLU A 230 -0.07 16.87 12.99
CA GLU A 230 1.37 16.84 12.73
C GLU A 230 1.81 15.67 11.83
N LEU A 231 1.08 14.54 11.88
CA LEU A 231 1.36 13.36 11.06
C LEU A 231 1.28 13.67 9.56
N LEU A 232 0.24 14.41 9.13
CA LEU A 232 -0.07 14.66 7.72
C LEU A 232 0.40 16.04 7.22
N GLU A 233 0.78 16.94 8.13
CA GLU A 233 1.35 18.25 7.80
C GLU A 233 2.51 18.20 6.79
N PRO A 234 3.47 17.25 6.84
CA PRO A 234 4.57 17.20 5.89
C PRO A 234 4.21 16.60 4.51
N GLN A 235 2.93 16.29 4.23
CA GLN A 235 2.53 15.49 3.05
C GLN A 235 1.67 16.25 2.02
N PRO A 236 2.24 17.23 1.29
CA PRO A 236 1.49 18.01 0.30
C PRO A 236 1.09 17.21 -0.95
N ASP A 237 1.86 16.18 -1.28
CA ASP A 237 1.69 15.36 -2.50
C ASP A 237 0.77 14.15 -2.29
N LEU A 238 0.26 13.94 -1.06
CA LEU A 238 -0.59 12.79 -0.74
C LEU A 238 -1.90 12.83 -1.51
N ARG A 239 -2.16 11.77 -2.29
CA ARG A 239 -3.34 11.63 -3.14
C ARG A 239 -4.35 10.64 -2.59
N TYR A 240 -3.88 9.57 -1.96
CA TYR A 240 -4.71 8.49 -1.44
C TYR A 240 -4.46 8.30 0.04
N LEU A 241 -5.52 8.46 0.84
CA LEU A 241 -5.49 8.24 2.28
C LEU A 241 -6.61 7.29 2.69
N PHE A 242 -6.23 6.08 3.09
CA PHE A 242 -7.14 5.05 3.56
C PHE A 242 -7.01 4.89 5.07
N LEU A 243 -8.10 5.16 5.79
CA LEU A 243 -8.20 5.12 7.25
C LEU A 243 -9.41 4.32 7.71
N ASN A 244 -10.10 3.64 6.79
CA ASN A 244 -11.29 2.88 7.09
C ASN A 244 -11.02 1.71 8.02
N ASN A 245 -12.06 1.21 8.68
CA ASN A 245 -11.96 0.08 9.61
C ASN A 245 -10.94 0.31 10.75
N ASN A 246 -10.92 1.53 11.28
CA ASN A 246 -10.14 1.91 12.45
C ASN A 246 -11.07 2.19 13.65
N LYS A 247 -10.55 2.82 14.71
CA LYS A 247 -11.31 3.23 15.90
C LYS A 247 -11.28 4.74 16.08
N LEU A 248 -11.15 5.50 14.99
CA LEU A 248 -10.97 6.94 15.05
C LEU A 248 -12.20 7.59 15.68
N ALA A 249 -12.02 8.15 16.87
CA ALA A 249 -13.04 8.94 17.55
C ALA A 249 -12.78 10.45 17.40
N LYS A 250 -11.58 10.83 16.96
CA LYS A 250 -11.16 12.22 16.79
C LYS A 250 -10.25 12.37 15.56
N VAL A 251 -10.54 13.37 14.75
CA VAL A 251 -9.61 13.98 13.78
C VAL A 251 -9.30 15.38 14.29
N GLU A 252 -8.03 15.75 14.37
CA GLU A 252 -7.64 17.07 14.89
C GLU A 252 -7.92 18.21 13.91
N ALA A 253 -8.11 19.41 14.44
CA ALA A 253 -8.34 20.59 13.61
C ALA A 253 -7.12 20.85 12.70
N GLY A 254 -7.37 21.18 11.44
CA GLY A 254 -6.32 21.46 10.47
C GLY A 254 -5.57 20.24 9.94
N THR A 255 -5.97 19.00 10.29
CA THR A 255 -5.33 17.77 9.82
C THR A 255 -5.22 17.68 8.29
N PHE A 256 -6.22 18.19 7.56
CA PHE A 256 -6.23 18.17 6.09
C PHE A 256 -5.69 19.45 5.43
N GLN A 257 -5.17 20.40 6.21
CA GLN A 257 -4.73 21.71 5.70
C GLN A 257 -3.57 21.60 4.69
N GLY A 258 -2.68 20.62 4.87
CA GLY A 258 -1.53 20.37 3.99
C GLY A 258 -1.86 19.56 2.74
N LEU A 259 -3.00 18.85 2.69
CA LEU A 259 -3.31 17.82 1.70
C LEU A 259 -3.81 18.42 0.38
N ARG A 260 -2.92 19.11 -0.32
CA ARG A 260 -3.20 19.76 -1.60
C ARG A 260 -3.31 18.77 -2.75
N GLN A 261 -2.80 17.55 -2.57
CA GLN A 261 -2.82 16.31 -3.37
C GLN A 261 -4.09 15.46 -3.38
N LEU A 262 -5.00 15.63 -2.41
CA LEU A 262 -5.91 14.54 -2.08
C LEU A 262 -6.98 14.30 -3.14
N ASP A 263 -7.07 13.06 -3.62
CA ASP A 263 -8.02 12.58 -4.62
C ASP A 263 -8.96 11.50 -4.07
N MET A 264 -8.51 10.75 -3.07
CA MET A 264 -9.25 9.69 -2.39
C MET A 264 -9.06 9.79 -0.88
N LEU A 265 -10.17 9.80 -0.14
CA LEU A 265 -10.18 9.77 1.33
C LEU A 265 -11.22 8.79 1.85
N ASP A 266 -10.78 7.75 2.54
CA ASP A 266 -11.68 6.80 3.19
C ASP A 266 -11.56 6.87 4.71
N LEU A 267 -12.61 7.35 5.36
CA LEU A 267 -12.78 7.39 6.82
C LEU A 267 -13.94 6.49 7.29
N SER A 268 -14.47 5.65 6.39
CA SER A 268 -15.61 4.79 6.71
C SER A 268 -15.30 3.81 7.85
N ASN A 269 -16.33 3.30 8.51
CA ASN A 269 -16.17 2.27 9.55
C ASN A 269 -15.21 2.70 10.67
N ASN A 270 -15.49 3.86 11.26
CA ASN A 270 -14.76 4.44 12.39
C ASN A 270 -15.73 4.80 13.53
N SER A 271 -15.29 5.59 14.50
CA SER A 271 -16.07 6.01 15.67
C SER A 271 -16.28 7.53 15.71
N LEU A 272 -16.29 8.20 14.55
CA LEU A 272 -16.45 9.65 14.46
C LEU A 272 -17.90 10.04 14.73
N ALA A 273 -18.12 10.73 15.86
CA ALA A 273 -19.40 11.35 16.18
C ALA A 273 -19.53 12.76 15.60
N SER A 274 -18.41 13.47 15.47
CA SER A 274 -18.34 14.83 14.94
C SER A 274 -16.94 15.10 14.38
N VAL A 275 -16.78 16.23 13.70
CA VAL A 275 -15.49 16.71 13.19
C VAL A 275 -15.26 18.18 13.57
N PRO A 276 -14.01 18.65 13.68
CA PRO A 276 -13.73 20.06 13.90
C PRO A 276 -14.28 20.95 12.76
N LYS A 277 -14.68 22.16 13.13
CA LYS A 277 -15.03 23.22 12.19
C LYS A 277 -13.92 23.42 11.16
N GLY A 278 -14.28 23.56 9.88
CA GLY A 278 -13.34 23.81 8.79
C GLY A 278 -12.45 22.63 8.39
N LEU A 279 -12.62 21.42 8.94
CA LEU A 279 -11.77 20.26 8.62
C LEU A 279 -11.69 19.99 7.10
N TRP A 280 -12.82 20.10 6.40
CA TRP A 280 -12.96 19.77 4.97
C TRP A 280 -12.70 20.95 4.03
N ALA A 281 -12.64 22.17 4.55
CA ALA A 281 -12.48 23.37 3.74
C ALA A 281 -11.23 23.33 2.82
N PRO A 282 -10.06 22.83 3.27
CA PRO A 282 -8.88 22.69 2.41
C PRO A 282 -9.08 21.75 1.21
N LEU A 283 -10.03 20.81 1.28
CA LEU A 283 -10.32 19.83 0.24
C LEU A 283 -11.34 20.34 -0.80
N ALA A 284 -11.92 21.53 -0.61
CA ALA A 284 -12.89 22.15 -1.51
C ALA A 284 -12.30 23.32 -2.33
N GLN A 285 -11.00 23.27 -2.64
CA GLN A 285 -10.33 24.39 -3.33
C GLN A 285 -10.88 24.63 -4.75
N PRO A 286 -11.11 25.89 -5.17
CA PRO A 286 -11.54 26.21 -6.52
C PRO A 286 -10.56 25.67 -7.57
N GLY A 287 -11.06 24.99 -8.60
CA GLY A 287 -10.23 24.45 -9.69
C GLY A 287 -9.51 23.14 -9.36
N ARG A 288 -9.68 22.59 -8.15
CA ARG A 288 -9.16 21.29 -7.76
C ARG A 288 -10.25 20.48 -7.06
N ASP A 289 -10.73 19.45 -7.74
CA ASP A 289 -11.68 18.51 -7.17
C ASP A 289 -11.02 17.16 -6.94
N MET A 290 -11.53 16.40 -5.96
CA MET A 290 -11.10 15.03 -5.72
C MET A 290 -11.36 14.21 -6.98
N GLN A 291 -10.35 13.54 -7.53
CA GLN A 291 -10.56 12.74 -8.75
C GLN A 291 -11.50 11.56 -8.47
N ASP A 292 -11.27 10.85 -7.37
CA ASP A 292 -11.94 9.59 -7.08
C ASP A 292 -13.12 9.79 -6.12
N GLY A 293 -12.88 10.37 -4.94
CA GLY A 293 -13.95 10.73 -4.02
C GLY A 293 -13.64 10.46 -2.56
N PHE A 294 -14.69 10.37 -1.74
CA PHE A 294 -14.55 10.13 -0.31
C PHE A 294 -15.64 9.22 0.25
N ASP A 295 -15.31 8.55 1.34
CA ASP A 295 -16.26 7.77 2.14
C ASP A 295 -16.13 8.12 3.63
N ILE A 296 -17.27 8.42 4.24
CA ILE A 296 -17.41 8.74 5.68
C ILE A 296 -18.56 7.93 6.32
N SER A 297 -19.01 6.88 5.64
CA SER A 297 -20.10 6.00 6.08
C SER A 297 -19.75 5.23 7.34
N ASN A 298 -20.75 4.61 7.96
CA ASN A 298 -20.54 3.71 9.10
C ASN A 298 -19.76 4.36 10.25
N ASN A 299 -20.09 5.63 10.54
CA ASN A 299 -19.61 6.39 11.68
C ASN A 299 -20.81 6.88 12.50
N PRO A 300 -20.71 6.98 13.84
CA PRO A 300 -21.82 7.35 14.71
C PRO A 300 -22.12 8.86 14.71
N TRP A 301 -22.33 9.46 13.53
CA TRP A 301 -22.50 10.91 13.35
C TRP A 301 -23.64 11.49 14.21
N ILE A 302 -23.33 12.51 15.01
CA ILE A 302 -24.30 13.31 15.75
C ILE A 302 -24.67 14.51 14.89
N CYS A 303 -25.83 14.42 14.25
CA CYS A 303 -26.35 15.39 13.31
C CYS A 303 -27.00 16.58 13.99
N ASP A 304 -26.18 17.41 14.61
CA ASP A 304 -26.54 18.69 15.20
C ASP A 304 -25.82 19.86 14.49
N GLN A 305 -25.96 21.07 15.04
CA GLN A 305 -25.36 22.30 14.52
C GLN A 305 -23.81 22.26 14.40
N ASN A 306 -23.13 21.34 15.09
CA ASN A 306 -21.67 21.22 15.00
C ASN A 306 -21.22 20.62 13.65
N LEU A 307 -22.13 19.98 12.90
CA LEU A 307 -21.85 19.45 11.56
C LEU A 307 -22.18 20.43 10.42
N ASN A 308 -22.58 21.68 10.70
CA ASN A 308 -22.98 22.65 9.67
C ASN A 308 -21.92 22.83 8.56
N ASP A 309 -20.65 22.89 8.91
CA ASP A 309 -19.55 22.99 7.93
C ASP A 309 -19.46 21.73 7.05
N LEU A 310 -19.66 20.55 7.64
CA LEU A 310 -19.71 19.28 6.90
C LEU A 310 -20.95 19.24 5.99
N TYR A 311 -22.12 19.72 6.44
CA TYR A 311 -23.33 19.80 5.62
C TYR A 311 -23.13 20.66 4.38
N CYS A 312 -22.56 21.86 4.55
CA CYS A 312 -22.22 22.73 3.43
C CYS A 312 -21.27 22.04 2.44
N TRP A 313 -20.25 21.36 2.96
CA TRP A 313 -19.27 20.65 2.13
C TRP A 313 -19.90 19.46 1.37
N LEU A 314 -20.73 18.65 2.03
CA LEU A 314 -21.41 17.51 1.41
C LEU A 314 -22.38 17.95 0.31
N LYS A 315 -23.14 19.03 0.51
CA LYS A 315 -24.01 19.60 -0.54
C LYS A 315 -23.21 19.93 -1.81
N ALA A 316 -22.00 20.45 -1.65
CA ALA A 316 -21.11 20.81 -2.76
C ALA A 316 -20.36 19.63 -3.39
N LYS A 317 -20.21 18.50 -2.68
CA LYS A 317 -19.38 17.36 -3.07
C LYS A 317 -20.13 16.03 -3.16
N LYS A 318 -21.47 16.05 -3.19
CA LYS A 318 -22.30 14.84 -3.15
C LYS A 318 -22.00 13.81 -4.25
N ASP A 319 -21.61 14.28 -5.43
CA ASP A 319 -21.23 13.46 -6.59
C ASP A 319 -19.90 12.72 -6.41
N LYS A 320 -19.10 13.10 -5.41
CA LYS A 320 -17.83 12.46 -5.02
C LYS A 320 -17.98 11.50 -3.83
N MET A 321 -19.19 11.33 -3.31
CA MET A 321 -19.46 10.51 -2.14
C MET A 321 -19.85 9.08 -2.56
N PHE A 322 -19.10 8.08 -2.11
CA PHE A 322 -19.36 6.68 -2.46
C PHE A 322 -20.60 6.09 -1.76
N SER A 323 -20.63 6.12 -0.43
CA SER A 323 -21.63 5.40 0.38
C SER A 323 -22.69 6.34 0.97
N GLN A 324 -23.42 7.04 0.09
CA GLN A 324 -24.44 8.04 0.49
C GLN A 324 -25.55 7.46 1.38
N ASN A 325 -26.02 6.26 1.03
CA ASN A 325 -27.10 5.59 1.75
C ASN A 325 -26.67 5.03 3.12
N ASP A 326 -25.38 4.79 3.32
CA ASP A 326 -24.84 4.22 4.56
C ASP A 326 -24.23 5.29 5.48
N THR A 327 -24.15 6.53 5.00
CA THR A 327 -23.75 7.70 5.81
C THR A 327 -24.97 8.28 6.49
N ARG A 328 -25.26 7.79 7.70
CA ARG A 328 -26.46 8.11 8.47
C ARG A 328 -26.13 8.73 9.82
N CYS A 329 -27.09 9.51 10.32
CA CYS A 329 -27.05 10.06 11.66
C CYS A 329 -27.30 8.96 12.70
N ALA A 330 -26.44 8.87 13.71
CA ALA A 330 -26.66 8.05 14.90
C ALA A 330 -27.49 8.79 15.97
N GLY A 331 -27.45 10.12 15.96
CA GLY A 331 -28.24 10.98 16.83
C GLY A 331 -28.32 12.42 16.28
N PRO A 332 -29.04 13.33 16.93
CA PRO A 332 -29.96 13.10 18.06
C PRO A 332 -31.18 12.26 17.65
N LYS A 333 -32.05 11.90 18.59
CA LYS A 333 -33.15 10.92 18.40
C LYS A 333 -34.01 11.18 17.15
N ASP A 334 -34.33 12.45 16.88
CA ASP A 334 -35.20 12.83 15.76
C ASP A 334 -34.51 12.74 14.38
N MET A 335 -33.17 12.79 14.38
CA MET A 335 -32.35 12.66 13.18
C MET A 335 -31.84 11.23 12.96
N LYS A 336 -31.94 10.37 13.97
CA LYS A 336 -31.37 9.02 13.94
C LYS A 336 -31.90 8.21 12.74
N GLY A 337 -30.97 7.64 11.98
CA GLY A 337 -31.26 6.82 10.80
C GLY A 337 -31.46 7.62 9.51
N GLN A 338 -31.65 8.94 9.57
CA GLN A 338 -31.67 9.79 8.38
C GLN A 338 -30.28 9.85 7.73
N THR A 339 -30.22 9.97 6.40
CA THR A 339 -28.93 10.16 5.72
C THR A 339 -28.41 11.55 6.00
N LEU A 340 -27.09 11.67 6.14
CA LEU A 340 -26.46 12.94 6.49
C LEU A 340 -26.64 13.98 5.39
N LEU A 341 -26.72 13.55 4.13
CA LEU A 341 -27.02 14.40 2.98
C LEU A 341 -28.47 14.93 3.00
N ALA A 342 -29.46 14.11 3.36
CA ALA A 342 -30.85 14.56 3.46
C ALA A 342 -31.02 15.61 4.58
N VAL A 343 -30.37 15.39 5.73
CA VAL A 343 -30.34 16.37 6.82
C VAL A 343 -29.66 17.67 6.34
N ALA A 344 -28.53 17.55 5.64
CA ALA A 344 -27.81 18.71 5.08
C ALA A 344 -28.64 19.51 4.05
N GLU A 345 -29.50 18.86 3.26
CA GLU A 345 -30.40 19.50 2.29
C GLU A 345 -31.63 20.16 2.93
N SER A 346 -32.02 19.73 4.13
CA SER A 346 -33.13 20.32 4.89
C SER A 346 -32.76 21.56 5.72
N GLN A 347 -31.46 21.85 5.84
CA GLN A 347 -30.86 22.99 6.54
C GLN A 347 -30.37 24.02 5.51
#